data_AF-A0A1A7GX86-F1
#
_entry.id   AF-A0A1A7GX86-F1
#
_cell.length_a   1.000
_cell.length_b   1.000
_cell.length_c   1.000
_cell.angle_alpha   90.00
_cell.angle_beta   90.00
_cell.angle_gamma   90.00
#
_symmetry.space_group_name_H-M   'P 1'
#
loop_
_entity.id
_entity.type
_entity.pdbx_description
1 polymer ?
#
loop_
_entity_poly.entity_id
_entity_poly.type
_entity_poly.pdbx_seq_one_letter_code
_entity_poly.pdbx_strand_id
1 'polypeptide(L)'
;MTQNDESPDASYATEQAPRLHWAKAAPEVYKAMVKLEAAAGRGVDPVIHELVKIRASQLNHCAFCLDMHTKDALAAGESVERIVQLSAWEESQHFYTAKELAAIELTEAITVLTDGFVPDHVYAKAAEQFDATELGHLIAAITVINAWNRFGVTTRMVPGHYTPGMYK
;
A
#
# COMPACT_ATOMS: atom_id res chain seq x y z
N MET A 1 17.61 -31.91 -17.53
CA MET A 1 16.32 -32.05 -18.23
C MET A 1 15.25 -32.33 -17.19
N THR A 2 14.83 -31.31 -16.46
CA THR A 2 13.63 -31.40 -15.63
C THR A 2 12.46 -31.08 -16.55
N GLN A 3 11.68 -32.12 -16.82
CA GLN A 3 10.49 -32.05 -17.64
C GLN A 3 9.52 -31.07 -16.96
N ASN A 4 9.14 -30.02 -17.69
CA ASN A 4 7.97 -29.23 -17.37
C ASN A 4 6.76 -30.14 -17.54
N ASP A 5 6.24 -30.64 -16.41
CA ASP A 5 4.90 -31.19 -16.37
C ASP A 5 3.96 -29.98 -16.31
N GLU A 6 3.61 -29.45 -17.49
CA GLU A 6 2.48 -28.54 -17.65
C GLU A 6 1.24 -29.32 -17.22
N SER A 7 0.77 -29.11 -15.98
CA SER A 7 -0.53 -29.63 -15.59
C SER A 7 -1.59 -28.97 -16.47
N PRO A 8 -2.31 -29.72 -17.32
CA PRO A 8 -3.48 -29.19 -17.98
C PRO A 8 -4.61 -29.19 -16.94
N ASP A 9 -5.51 -28.21 -17.01
CA ASP A 9 -6.85 -28.27 -16.38
C ASP A 9 -7.06 -27.65 -14.98
N ALA A 10 -6.49 -26.48 -14.72
CA ALA A 10 -7.05 -25.56 -13.72
C ALA A 10 -7.56 -24.30 -14.42
N SER A 11 -8.84 -24.27 -14.82
CA SER A 11 -9.45 -23.01 -15.25
C SER A 11 -9.60 -22.08 -14.03
N TYR A 12 -8.84 -20.99 -13.99
CA TYR A 12 -9.03 -19.96 -12.97
C TYR A 12 -10.43 -19.36 -13.05
N ALA A 13 -10.95 -18.88 -11.92
CA ALA A 13 -12.23 -18.20 -11.87
C ALA A 13 -12.24 -16.95 -12.78
N THR A 14 -13.41 -16.63 -13.35
CA THR A 14 -13.56 -15.47 -14.22
C THR A 14 -13.35 -14.16 -13.47
N GLU A 15 -12.65 -13.22 -14.10
CA GLU A 15 -12.54 -11.85 -13.62
C GLU A 15 -13.91 -11.16 -13.53
N GLN A 16 -14.12 -10.35 -12.49
CA GLN A 16 -15.31 -9.52 -12.37
C GLN A 16 -15.05 -8.10 -12.87
N ALA A 17 -15.97 -7.55 -13.66
CA ALA A 17 -15.90 -6.17 -14.09
C ALA A 17 -16.03 -5.19 -12.89
N PRO A 18 -15.44 -3.98 -12.99
CA PRO A 18 -15.64 -2.92 -12.00
C PRO A 18 -17.13 -2.58 -11.82
N ARG A 19 -17.54 -2.28 -10.59
CA ARG A 19 -18.89 -1.75 -10.31
C ARG A 19 -19.07 -0.32 -10.83
N LEU A 20 -18.00 0.48 -10.82
CA LEU A 20 -18.02 1.87 -11.25
C LEU A 20 -16.62 2.30 -11.74
N HIS A 21 -16.58 2.91 -12.93
CA HIS A 21 -15.40 3.65 -13.39
C HIS A 21 -15.37 5.05 -12.77
N TRP A 22 -15.07 5.12 -11.47
CA TRP A 22 -15.25 6.34 -10.68
C TRP A 22 -14.38 7.52 -11.15
N ALA A 23 -13.18 7.25 -11.68
CA ALA A 23 -12.33 8.29 -12.26
C ALA A 23 -12.99 8.97 -13.47
N LYS A 24 -13.83 8.26 -14.25
CA LYS A 24 -14.62 8.83 -15.33
C LYS A 24 -15.90 9.50 -14.82
N ALA A 25 -16.54 8.91 -13.81
CA ALA A 25 -17.79 9.43 -13.24
C ALA A 25 -17.60 10.70 -12.40
N ALA A 26 -16.44 10.84 -11.74
CA ALA A 26 -16.09 11.94 -10.85
C ALA A 26 -14.64 12.42 -11.11
N PRO A 27 -14.35 12.99 -12.29
CA PRO A 27 -12.99 13.31 -12.71
C PRO A 27 -12.30 14.35 -11.83
N GLU A 28 -13.02 15.31 -11.27
CA GLU A 28 -12.44 16.31 -10.37
C GLU A 28 -12.04 15.71 -9.01
N VAL A 29 -12.79 14.73 -8.51
CA VAL A 29 -12.42 13.99 -7.30
C VAL A 29 -11.15 13.17 -7.54
N TYR A 30 -11.07 12.48 -8.69
CA TYR A 30 -9.87 11.73 -9.07
C TYR A 30 -8.64 12.64 -9.18
N LYS A 31 -8.76 13.79 -9.85
CA LYS A 31 -7.67 14.78 -9.95
C LYS A 31 -7.23 15.29 -8.57
N ALA A 32 -8.17 15.53 -7.64
CA ALA A 32 -7.85 15.94 -6.29
C ALA A 32 -7.09 14.84 -5.53
N MET A 33 -7.52 13.58 -5.65
CA MET A 33 -6.83 12.42 -5.07
C MET A 33 -5.40 12.28 -5.59
N VAL A 34 -5.18 12.42 -6.90
CA VAL A 34 -3.82 12.38 -7.49
C VAL A 34 -2.94 13.52 -6.98
N LYS A 35 -3.48 14.74 -6.85
CA LYS A 35 -2.71 15.86 -6.29
C LYS A 35 -2.36 15.64 -4.82
N LEU A 36 -3.28 15.07 -4.05
CA LEU A 36 -3.04 14.77 -2.64
C LEU A 36 -1.99 13.67 -2.48
N GLU A 37 -2.05 12.61 -3.29
CA GLU A 37 -1.01 11.58 -3.39
C GLU A 37 0.37 12.18 -3.68
N ALA A 38 0.46 13.03 -4.70
CA ALA A 38 1.71 13.69 -5.08
C ALA A 38 2.23 14.67 -4.01
N ALA A 39 1.35 15.23 -3.17
CA ALA A 39 1.75 16.08 -2.05
C ALA A 39 2.19 15.24 -0.84
N ALA A 40 1.47 14.17 -0.52
CA ALA A 40 1.74 13.28 0.59
C ALA A 40 3.11 12.59 0.44
N GLY A 41 3.43 12.09 -0.75
CA GLY A 41 4.70 11.39 -1.00
C GLY A 41 5.96 12.27 -1.03
N ARG A 42 5.85 13.59 -0.90
CA ARG A 42 7.04 14.47 -0.89
C ARG A 42 7.83 14.26 0.40
N GLY A 43 9.13 14.02 0.28
CA GLY A 43 10.01 13.89 1.46
C GLY A 43 9.85 12.59 2.24
N VAL A 44 8.99 11.67 1.80
CA VAL A 44 8.98 10.29 2.30
C VAL A 44 9.98 9.47 1.49
N ASP A 45 10.79 8.67 2.17
CA ASP A 45 11.66 7.70 1.50
C ASP A 45 10.81 6.79 0.58
N PRO A 46 11.21 6.57 -0.69
CA PRO A 46 10.41 5.80 -1.64
C PRO A 46 10.12 4.36 -1.21
N VAL A 47 11.05 3.71 -0.49
CA VAL A 47 10.87 2.35 0.01
C VAL A 47 9.83 2.35 1.12
N ILE A 48 9.97 3.24 2.11
CA ILE A 48 8.96 3.42 3.17
C ILE A 48 7.60 3.72 2.56
N HIS A 49 7.55 4.59 1.55
CA HIS A 49 6.31 4.99 0.90
C HIS A 49 5.55 3.80 0.29
N GLU A 50 6.23 2.87 -0.37
CA GLU A 50 5.57 1.67 -0.90
C GLU A 50 5.27 0.63 0.19
N LEU A 51 6.13 0.45 1.20
CA LEU A 51 5.83 -0.45 2.34
C LEU A 51 4.55 -0.05 3.07
N VAL A 52 4.36 1.24 3.38
CA VAL A 52 3.13 1.72 4.04
C VAL A 52 1.90 1.52 3.16
N LYS A 53 2.04 1.73 1.85
CA LYS A 53 0.94 1.53 0.89
C LYS A 53 0.54 0.06 0.78
N ILE A 54 1.52 -0.85 0.72
CA ILE A 54 1.28 -2.28 0.68
C ILE A 54 0.62 -2.71 2.00
N ARG A 55 1.16 -2.32 3.17
CA ARG A 55 0.62 -2.77 4.45
C ARG A 55 -0.81 -2.29 4.70
N ALA A 56 -1.10 -1.01 4.47
CA ALA A 56 -2.47 -0.50 4.57
C ALA A 56 -3.43 -1.24 3.61
N SER A 57 -2.96 -1.56 2.40
CA SER A 57 -3.76 -2.29 1.41
C SER A 57 -3.99 -3.75 1.78
N GLN A 58 -3.05 -4.40 2.49
CA GLN A 58 -3.22 -5.75 3.04
C GLN A 58 -4.35 -5.75 4.09
N LEU A 59 -4.30 -4.81 5.03
CA LEU A 59 -5.32 -4.64 6.09
C LEU A 59 -6.69 -4.29 5.52
N ASN A 60 -6.75 -3.44 4.50
CA ASN A 60 -8.01 -3.03 3.86
C ASN A 60 -8.50 -4.00 2.76
N HIS A 61 -7.76 -5.09 2.49
CA HIS A 61 -8.09 -6.06 1.43
C HIS A 61 -8.25 -5.44 0.02
N CYS A 62 -7.48 -4.40 -0.32
CA CYS A 62 -7.51 -3.80 -1.66
C CYS A 62 -6.58 -4.54 -2.62
N ALA A 63 -7.09 -5.58 -3.30
CA ALA A 63 -6.29 -6.37 -4.25
C ALA A 63 -5.69 -5.52 -5.41
N PHE A 64 -6.43 -4.54 -5.93
CA PHE A 64 -5.92 -3.61 -6.94
C PHE A 64 -4.71 -2.81 -6.45
N CYS A 65 -4.81 -2.29 -5.22
CA CYS A 65 -3.75 -1.49 -4.62
C CYS A 65 -2.53 -2.36 -4.29
N LEU A 66 -2.74 -3.61 -3.85
CA LEU A 66 -1.67 -4.57 -3.64
C LEU A 66 -0.93 -4.87 -4.96
N ASP A 67 -1.65 -5.17 -6.04
CA ASP A 67 -1.04 -5.42 -7.36
C ASP A 67 -0.19 -4.22 -7.81
N MET A 68 -0.71 -3.00 -7.66
CA MET A 68 -0.01 -1.78 -8.05
C MET A 68 1.26 -1.56 -7.22
N HIS A 69 1.11 -1.48 -5.90
CA HIS A 69 2.20 -1.04 -5.02
C HIS A 69 3.29 -2.10 -4.85
N THR A 70 2.95 -3.39 -4.92
CA THR A 70 3.98 -4.42 -4.96
C THR A 70 4.81 -4.36 -6.24
N LYS A 71 4.19 -4.14 -7.41
CA LYS A 71 4.92 -3.96 -8.68
C LYS A 71 5.77 -2.69 -8.68
N ASP A 72 5.27 -1.59 -8.12
CA ASP A 72 6.04 -0.36 -8.00
C ASP A 72 7.23 -0.51 -7.03
N ALA A 73 7.04 -1.17 -5.88
CA ALA A 73 8.10 -1.47 -4.94
C ALA A 73 9.21 -2.33 -5.57
N LEU A 74 8.83 -3.41 -6.28
CA LEU A 74 9.77 -4.27 -6.99
C LEU A 74 10.54 -3.49 -8.07
N ALA A 75 9.86 -2.61 -8.81
CA ALA A 75 10.50 -1.76 -9.80
C ALA A 75 11.46 -0.72 -9.16
N ALA A 76 11.24 -0.36 -7.90
CA ALA A 76 12.11 0.52 -7.11
C ALA A 76 13.26 -0.22 -6.39
N GLY A 77 13.36 -1.55 -6.53
CA GLY A 77 14.45 -2.35 -5.96
C GLY A 77 14.14 -3.03 -4.62
N GLU A 78 12.89 -2.99 -4.16
CA GLU A 78 12.45 -3.78 -3.00
C GLU A 78 12.49 -5.28 -3.30
N SER A 79 12.61 -6.12 -2.27
CA SER A 79 12.66 -7.57 -2.42
C SER A 79 11.30 -8.25 -2.25
N VAL A 80 11.09 -9.33 -3.00
CA VAL A 80 9.89 -10.19 -2.85
C VAL A 80 9.79 -10.71 -1.42
N GLU A 81 10.92 -11.09 -0.82
CA GLU A 81 10.97 -11.60 0.55
C GLU A 81 10.44 -10.57 1.56
N ARG A 82 10.93 -9.32 1.49
CA ARG A 82 10.45 -8.23 2.36
C ARG A 82 8.99 -7.89 2.13
N ILE A 83 8.50 -7.95 0.89
CA ILE A 83 7.07 -7.73 0.60
C ILE A 83 6.19 -8.83 1.20
N VAL A 84 6.62 -10.10 1.11
CA VAL A 84 5.89 -11.23 1.66
C VAL A 84 5.85 -11.18 3.19
N GLN A 85 7.00 -10.93 3.82
CA GLN A 85 7.14 -10.83 5.28
C GLN A 85 6.34 -9.67 5.88
N LEU A 86 6.03 -8.63 5.09
CA LEU A 86 5.33 -7.43 5.58
C LEU A 86 3.96 -7.75 6.18
N SER A 87 3.31 -8.82 5.73
CA SER A 87 2.03 -9.25 6.28
C SER A 87 2.10 -9.81 7.71
N ALA A 88 3.30 -10.18 8.16
CA ALA A 88 3.65 -10.74 9.46
C ALA A 88 4.96 -10.08 9.99
N TRP A 89 5.07 -8.76 9.86
CA TRP A 89 6.29 -8.00 10.14
C TRP A 89 6.70 -8.08 11.63
N GLU A 90 5.74 -8.28 12.53
CA GLU A 90 5.95 -8.38 13.97
C GLU A 90 6.85 -9.57 14.33
N GLU A 91 6.72 -10.69 13.61
CA GLU A 91 7.53 -11.91 13.77
C GLU A 91 8.80 -11.89 12.91
N SER A 92 8.95 -10.91 12.02
CA SER A 92 10.00 -10.84 11.00
C SER A 92 10.74 -9.49 11.01
N GLN A 93 10.80 -8.81 12.15
CA GLN A 93 11.34 -7.45 12.29
C GLN A 93 12.76 -7.27 11.76
N HIS A 94 13.60 -8.32 11.79
CA HIS A 94 14.98 -8.31 11.31
C HIS A 94 15.13 -8.02 9.81
N PHE A 95 14.04 -8.08 9.04
CA PHE A 95 14.03 -7.66 7.65
C PHE A 95 13.99 -6.15 7.47
N TYR A 96 13.61 -5.37 8.49
CA TYR A 96 13.32 -3.94 8.38
C TYR A 96 14.19 -3.10 9.33
N THR A 97 14.44 -1.85 8.95
CA THR A 97 15.12 -0.87 9.80
C THR A 97 14.20 -0.34 10.90
N ALA A 98 14.76 0.30 11.93
CA ALA A 98 13.95 0.93 12.98
C ALA A 98 12.98 2.01 12.44
N LYS A 99 13.41 2.79 11.44
CA LYS A 99 12.58 3.81 10.78
C LYS A 99 11.45 3.18 9.97
N GLU A 100 11.72 2.07 9.26
CA GLU A 100 10.69 1.30 8.55
C GLU A 100 9.68 0.67 9.51
N LEU A 101 10.14 0.04 10.60
CA LEU A 101 9.27 -0.57 11.61
C LEU A 101 8.35 0.46 12.25
N ALA A 102 8.86 1.65 12.58
CA ALA A 102 8.04 2.73 13.13
C ALA A 102 6.97 3.20 12.13
N ALA A 103 7.29 3.26 10.83
CA ALA A 103 6.31 3.59 9.80
C ALA A 103 5.26 2.49 9.59
N ILE A 104 5.66 1.21 9.60
CA ILE A 104 4.76 0.07 9.46
C ILE A 104 3.78 0.00 10.65
N GLU A 105 4.28 0.12 11.87
CA GLU A 105 3.46 0.11 13.09
C GLU A 105 2.46 1.29 13.13
N LEU A 106 2.92 2.49 12.76
CA LEU A 106 2.04 3.66 12.63
C LEU A 106 0.99 3.46 11.53
N THR A 107 1.35 2.78 10.43
CA THR A 107 0.44 2.46 9.33
C THR A 107 -0.73 1.62 9.81
N GLU A 108 -0.48 0.60 10.63
CA GLU A 108 -1.56 -0.23 11.19
C GLU A 108 -2.48 0.58 12.09
N ALA A 109 -1.90 1.33 13.03
CA ALA A 109 -2.66 2.12 13.99
C ALA A 109 -3.57 3.17 13.33
N ILE A 110 -3.12 3.82 12.25
CA ILE A 110 -3.93 4.78 11.49
C ILE A 110 -4.94 4.07 10.58
N THR A 111 -4.64 2.87 10.10
CA THR A 111 -5.54 2.12 9.21
C THR A 111 -6.73 1.55 9.96
N VAL A 112 -6.51 1.00 11.16
CA VAL A 112 -7.54 0.31 11.97
C VAL A 112 -8.05 1.20 13.12
N LEU A 113 -8.55 2.39 12.79
CA LEU A 113 -9.15 3.32 13.78
C LEU A 113 -10.43 2.78 14.45
N THR A 114 -10.96 1.64 14.00
CA THR A 114 -12.10 0.99 14.64
C THR A 114 -11.74 0.31 15.96
N ASP A 115 -10.46 0.03 16.18
CA ASP A 115 -9.97 -0.65 17.38
C ASP A 115 -9.52 0.34 18.48
N GLY A 116 -9.66 1.64 18.22
CA GLY A 116 -9.33 2.71 19.15
C GLY A 116 -8.67 3.90 18.46
N PHE A 117 -8.00 4.72 19.26
CA PHE A 117 -7.16 5.80 18.76
C PHE A 117 -5.74 5.29 18.48
N VAL A 118 -4.95 6.05 17.70
CA VAL A 118 -3.51 5.80 17.55
C VAL A 118 -2.87 5.87 18.95
N PRO A 119 -2.25 4.78 19.45
CA PRO A 119 -1.67 4.79 20.79
C PRO A 119 -0.48 5.77 20.90
N ASP A 120 -0.37 6.48 22.02
CA ASP A 120 0.68 7.48 22.25
C ASP A 120 2.09 6.90 22.05
N HIS A 121 2.34 5.65 22.47
CA HIS A 121 3.65 5.01 22.32
C HIS A 121 4.00 4.69 20.85
N VAL A 122 3.01 4.34 20.02
CA VAL A 122 3.20 4.13 18.57
C VAL A 122 3.54 5.46 17.90
N TYR A 123 2.81 6.52 18.23
CA TYR A 123 3.11 7.87 17.74
C TYR A 123 4.51 8.34 18.18
N ALA A 124 4.85 8.19 19.47
CA ALA A 124 6.13 8.59 20.01
C ALA A 124 7.30 7.88 19.32
N LYS A 125 7.18 6.56 19.10
CA LYS A 125 8.20 5.78 18.38
C LYS A 125 8.40 6.26 16.94
N ALA A 126 7.35 6.65 16.23
CA ALA A 126 7.48 7.28 14.92
C ALA A 126 8.14 8.67 15.02
N ALA A 127 7.74 9.49 15.99
CA ALA A 127 8.33 10.82 16.20
C ALA A 127 9.83 10.80 16.57
N GLU A 128 10.35 9.68 17.06
CA GLU A 128 11.80 9.48 17.28
C GLU A 128 12.58 9.21 15.98
N GLN A 129 11.93 8.70 14.93
CA GLN A 129 12.56 8.29 13.67
C GLN A 129 12.36 9.28 12.52
N PHE A 130 11.36 10.14 12.63
CA PHE A 130 10.95 11.10 11.60
C PHE A 130 10.94 12.51 12.17
N ASP A 131 11.50 13.48 11.44
CA ASP A 131 11.29 14.88 11.81
C ASP A 131 9.80 15.28 11.64
N ALA A 132 9.41 16.43 12.17
CA ALA A 132 8.00 16.85 12.14
C ALA A 132 7.42 16.98 10.72
N THR A 133 8.25 17.32 9.73
CA THR A 133 7.83 17.43 8.32
C THR A 133 7.68 16.05 7.71
N GLU A 134 8.68 15.18 7.86
CA GLU A 134 8.63 13.79 7.39
C GLU A 134 7.45 13.03 8.02
N LEU A 135 7.21 13.21 9.33
CA LEU A 135 6.11 12.57 10.05
C LEU A 135 4.75 13.03 9.53
N GLY A 136 4.60 14.34 9.24
CA GLY A 136 3.40 14.87 8.61
C GLY A 136 3.13 14.26 7.24
N HIS A 137 4.18 14.08 6.43
CA HIS A 137 4.09 13.42 5.13
C HIS A 137 3.80 11.91 5.23
N LEU A 138 4.39 11.22 6.21
CA LEU A 138 4.10 9.81 6.50
C LEU A 138 2.62 9.61 6.87
N ILE A 139 2.09 10.42 7.78
CA ILE A 139 0.67 10.40 8.17
C ILE A 139 -0.23 10.67 6.97
N ALA A 140 0.14 11.66 6.14
CA ALA A 140 -0.58 11.96 4.91
C ALA A 140 -0.56 10.76 3.95
N ALA A 141 0.59 10.12 3.72
CA ALA A 141 0.71 8.96 2.84
C ALA A 141 -0.19 7.80 3.31
N ILE A 142 -0.17 7.48 4.60
CA ILE A 142 -1.02 6.45 5.20
C ILE A 142 -2.52 6.77 5.05
N THR A 143 -2.89 8.04 5.24
CA THR A 143 -4.27 8.51 5.08
C THR A 143 -4.73 8.40 3.63
N VAL A 144 -3.86 8.78 2.68
CA VAL A 144 -4.18 8.77 1.25
C VAL A 144 -4.34 7.36 0.72
N ILE A 145 -3.46 6.42 1.07
CA ILE A 145 -3.65 5.01 0.67
C ILE A 145 -4.95 4.45 1.24
N ASN A 146 -5.31 4.80 2.48
CA ASN A 146 -6.58 4.42 3.07
C ASN A 146 -7.78 4.95 2.25
N ALA A 147 -7.69 6.16 1.70
CA ALA A 147 -8.70 6.69 0.79
C ALA A 147 -8.72 5.94 -0.55
N TRP A 148 -7.56 5.64 -1.16
CA TRP A 148 -7.48 4.84 -2.38
C TRP A 148 -8.05 3.43 -2.20
N ASN A 149 -7.75 2.77 -1.09
CA ASN A 149 -8.29 1.46 -0.75
C ASN A 149 -9.83 1.49 -0.70
N ARG A 150 -10.42 2.53 -0.10
CA ARG A 150 -11.88 2.70 -0.03
C ARG A 150 -12.51 2.82 -1.41
N PHE A 151 -11.90 3.58 -2.33
CA PHE A 151 -12.34 3.61 -3.72
C PHE A 151 -12.16 2.25 -4.39
N GLY A 152 -10.97 1.67 -4.34
CA GLY A 152 -10.61 0.42 -5.00
C GLY A 152 -11.53 -0.74 -4.64
N VAL A 153 -11.76 -0.96 -3.34
CA VAL A 153 -12.63 -2.03 -2.83
C VAL A 153 -14.09 -1.75 -3.16
N THR A 154 -14.58 -0.52 -2.91
CA THR A 154 -15.99 -0.16 -3.13
C THR A 154 -16.38 -0.33 -4.60
N THR A 155 -15.52 0.11 -5.52
CA THR A 155 -15.79 0.07 -6.97
C THR A 155 -15.34 -1.21 -7.65
N ARG A 156 -14.80 -2.19 -6.92
CA ARG A 156 -14.21 -3.44 -7.45
C ARG A 156 -13.19 -3.17 -8.56
N MET A 157 -12.21 -2.31 -8.30
CA MET A 157 -11.09 -2.15 -9.24
C MET A 157 -10.38 -3.48 -9.45
N VAL A 158 -10.00 -3.76 -10.69
CA VAL A 158 -9.52 -5.08 -11.13
C VAL A 158 -7.98 -5.14 -11.06
N PRO A 159 -7.39 -6.01 -10.23
CA PRO A 159 -5.94 -6.19 -10.16
C PRO A 159 -5.38 -6.94 -11.38
N GLY A 160 -4.06 -6.95 -11.54
CA GLY A 160 -3.33 -7.78 -12.51
C GLY A 160 -2.94 -7.05 -13.79
N HIS A 161 -3.63 -5.95 -14.10
CA HIS A 161 -3.45 -5.20 -15.35
C HIS A 161 -2.51 -4.00 -15.22
N TYR A 162 -2.05 -3.67 -14.00
CA TYR A 162 -1.12 -2.56 -13.79
C TYR A 162 0.30 -2.91 -14.24
N THR A 163 1.00 -1.93 -14.81
CA THR A 163 2.44 -1.95 -15.09
C THR A 163 3.11 -0.75 -14.44
N PRO A 164 4.32 -0.90 -13.84
CA PRO A 164 5.01 0.20 -13.17
C PRO A 164 5.11 1.45 -14.04
N GLY A 165 4.69 2.59 -13.48
CA GLY A 165 4.72 3.89 -14.16
C GLY A 165 3.50 4.21 -15.04
N MET A 166 2.49 3.34 -15.11
CA MET A 166 1.27 3.57 -15.93
C MET A 166 0.54 4.88 -15.60
N TYR A 167 0.66 5.38 -14.37
CA TYR A 167 -0.05 6.57 -13.90
C TYR A 167 0.88 7.73 -13.49
N LYS A 168 2.17 7.68 -13.88
CA LYS A 168 3.15 8.76 -13.64
C LYS A 168 3.10 9.84 -14.70
#